data_AF-A0A9P5RVF6-F1
#
_entry.id   AF-A0A9P5RVF6-F1
#
_cell.length_a   1.000
_cell.length_b   1.000
_cell.length_c   1.000
_cell.angle_alpha   90.00
_cell.angle_beta   90.00
_cell.angle_gamma   90.00
#
_symmetry.space_group_name_H-M   'P 1'
#
loop_
_entity.id
_entity.type
_entity.pdbx_description
1 polymer ?
#
loop_
_entity_poly.entity_id
_entity_poly.type
_entity_poly.pdbx_seq_one_letter_code
_entity_poly.pdbx_strand_id
1 'polypeptide(L)'
;MATILRTLPSRKLIGLDRAGEGQFGPMTFSCLREMYFGHLQELKIEQCVGVSSAMVQEIMMECAHLIILEAPYVFIRDIVTAPKPWSCLKLKEMTVYIAKQEDDEVGWDGLVFEQISKLRRLRSLDLQRNPRYSSKRIRPETVMDLETLDLRLPGFCNSGSSSDGGGCDIRCWSNLVQLGSFCFDGDRQVLGMKEALWMVEHWRDLTTIWGEFEAVEGNDVDKLDTLFKKKGVNL
;
A
#
# COMPACT_ATOMS: atom_id res chain seq x y z
N MET A 1 20.31 16.50 6.31
CA MET A 1 19.34 16.63 5.19
C MET A 1 18.53 17.92 5.29
N ALA A 2 17.90 18.21 6.43
CA ALA A 2 17.15 19.46 6.65
C ALA A 2 17.88 20.73 6.16
N THR A 3 19.17 20.91 6.48
CA THR A 3 19.95 22.07 6.01
C THR A 3 20.00 22.18 4.49
N ILE A 4 20.17 21.05 3.79
CA ILE A 4 20.18 21.01 2.32
C ILE A 4 18.80 21.40 1.79
N LEU A 5 17.73 20.81 2.34
CA LEU A 5 16.36 21.14 1.95
C LEU A 5 16.04 22.63 2.14
N ARG A 6 16.55 23.29 3.19
CA ARG A 6 16.35 24.73 3.40
C ARG A 6 17.08 25.62 2.40
N THR A 7 18.18 25.14 1.84
CA THR A 7 18.95 25.90 0.84
C THR A 7 18.38 25.79 -0.57
N LEU A 8 17.50 24.81 -0.82
CA LEU A 8 16.86 24.64 -2.11
C LEU A 8 15.69 25.63 -2.27
N PRO A 9 15.51 26.24 -3.46
CA PRO A 9 14.34 27.06 -3.72
C PRO A 9 13.06 26.22 -3.65
N SER A 10 12.09 26.66 -2.84
CA SER A 10 10.90 25.86 -2.50
C SER A 10 10.21 25.29 -3.74
N ARG A 11 10.00 26.07 -4.81
CA ARG A 11 9.23 25.61 -6.00
C ARG A 11 9.94 24.63 -6.94
N LYS A 12 11.17 24.21 -6.67
CA LYS A 12 11.95 23.39 -7.61
C LYS A 12 12.00 21.91 -7.26
N LEU A 13 11.68 21.53 -6.03
CA LEU A 13 11.78 20.13 -5.61
C LEU A 13 10.47 19.39 -5.89
N ILE A 14 10.37 18.82 -7.09
CA ILE A 14 9.23 17.97 -7.48
C ILE A 14 9.38 16.52 -7.03
N GLY A 15 10.61 16.08 -6.79
CA GLY A 15 10.92 14.71 -6.41
C GLY A 15 12.02 14.66 -5.36
N LEU A 16 11.86 13.79 -4.37
CA LEU A 16 12.87 13.46 -3.39
C LEU A 16 13.06 11.96 -3.32
N ASP A 17 14.17 11.48 -3.87
CA ASP A 17 14.62 10.10 -3.73
C ASP A 17 15.77 10.06 -2.72
N ARG A 18 15.57 9.27 -1.66
CA ARG A 18 16.61 8.98 -0.69
C ARG A 18 16.85 7.48 -0.60
N ALA A 19 17.51 6.96 -1.64
CA ALA A 19 18.18 5.67 -1.58
C ALA A 19 19.28 5.69 -0.50
N GLY A 20 19.17 4.86 0.54
CA GLY A 20 20.19 4.79 1.59
C GLY A 20 19.68 4.68 3.03
N GLU A 21 20.53 4.16 3.93
CA GLU A 21 20.40 4.23 5.40
C GLU A 21 20.61 5.66 5.93
N GLY A 22 19.98 6.63 5.28
CA GLY A 22 20.03 8.01 5.72
C GLY A 22 19.03 8.24 6.83
N GLN A 23 19.44 8.94 7.89
CA GLN A 23 18.48 9.46 8.87
C GLN A 23 17.50 10.42 8.20
N PHE A 24 16.23 10.06 8.22
CA PHE A 24 15.12 10.93 7.89
C PHE A 24 14.38 11.22 9.19
N GLY A 25 15.00 12.06 10.01
CA GLY A 25 14.44 12.43 11.31
C GLY A 25 13.40 13.55 11.22
N PRO A 26 12.74 13.88 12.35
CA PRO A 26 11.68 14.88 12.43
C PRO A 26 12.07 16.24 11.83
N MET A 27 13.30 16.69 12.02
CA MET A 27 13.78 17.97 11.46
C MET A 27 13.79 18.00 9.92
N THR A 28 14.08 16.86 9.29
CA THR A 28 14.05 16.75 7.82
C THR A 28 12.61 16.73 7.34
N PHE A 29 11.74 15.98 8.05
CA PHE A 29 10.32 15.91 7.76
C PHE A 29 9.62 17.27 7.91
N SER A 30 9.85 18.02 8.99
CA SER A 30 9.26 19.36 9.19
C SER A 30 9.65 20.31 8.07
N CYS A 31 10.91 20.28 7.63
CA CYS A 31 11.36 21.07 6.49
C CYS A 31 10.67 20.65 5.19
N LEU A 32 10.48 19.34 4.96
CA LEU A 32 9.77 18.84 3.79
C LEU A 32 8.31 19.32 3.78
N ARG A 33 7.65 19.20 4.93
CA ARG A 33 6.27 19.62 5.14
C ARG A 33 6.05 21.10 4.87
N GLU A 34 6.85 21.96 5.50
CA GLU A 34 6.67 23.42 5.43
C GLU A 34 6.94 23.97 4.03
N MET A 35 7.90 23.40 3.31
CA MET A 35 8.40 24.00 2.08
C MET A 35 7.90 23.31 0.81
N TYR A 36 7.59 22.01 0.85
CA TYR A 36 7.50 21.19 -0.37
C TYR A 36 6.20 20.40 -0.55
N PHE A 37 5.45 20.08 0.50
CA PHE A 37 4.22 19.25 0.38
C PHE A 37 3.19 19.79 -0.64
N GLY A 38 3.10 21.11 -0.80
CA GLY A 38 2.18 21.74 -1.75
C GLY A 38 2.46 21.45 -3.24
N HIS A 39 3.61 20.87 -3.59
CA HIS A 39 3.96 20.58 -4.99
C HIS A 39 4.82 19.33 -5.19
N LEU A 40 5.16 18.61 -4.11
CA LEU A 40 5.91 17.36 -4.18
C LEU A 40 5.10 16.31 -4.97
N GLN A 41 5.73 15.70 -5.97
CA GLN A 41 5.13 14.69 -6.84
C GLN A 41 5.73 13.31 -6.59
N GLU A 42 7.01 13.23 -6.23
CA GLU A 42 7.68 11.95 -6.03
C GLU A 42 8.39 11.95 -4.68
N LEU A 43 8.11 10.95 -3.85
CA LEU A 43 8.77 10.78 -2.57
C LEU A 43 9.14 9.32 -2.35
N LYS A 44 10.44 9.04 -2.34
CA LYS A 44 10.99 7.70 -2.13
C LYS A 44 11.85 7.70 -0.87
N ILE A 45 11.27 7.22 0.22
CA ILE A 45 11.83 7.19 1.57
C ILE A 45 11.70 5.81 2.22
N GLU A 46 11.44 4.75 1.45
CA GLU A 46 11.28 3.37 1.91
C GLU A 46 12.43 2.86 2.79
N GLN A 47 13.67 3.31 2.55
CA GLN A 47 14.86 2.86 3.29
C GLN A 47 15.30 3.82 4.40
N CYS A 48 14.54 4.90 4.62
CA CYS A 48 14.94 5.94 5.54
C CYS A 48 14.62 5.57 6.99
N VAL A 49 15.67 5.43 7.80
CA VAL A 49 15.52 5.23 9.25
C VAL A 49 14.96 6.51 9.87
N GLY A 50 13.97 6.35 10.76
CA GLY A 50 13.32 7.45 11.48
C GLY A 50 12.03 7.96 10.84
N VAL A 51 11.66 7.46 9.65
CA VAL A 51 10.31 7.65 9.11
C VAL A 51 9.33 6.84 9.94
N SER A 52 8.41 7.51 10.62
CA SER A 52 7.33 6.87 11.37
C SER A 52 6.08 6.71 10.53
N SER A 53 5.20 5.79 10.92
CA SER A 53 3.87 5.63 10.32
C SER A 53 3.07 6.95 10.28
N ALA A 54 3.05 7.71 11.38
CA ALA A 54 2.41 9.02 11.45
C ALA A 54 2.94 10.01 10.39
N MET A 55 4.25 10.00 10.09
CA MET A 55 4.82 10.83 9.02
C MET A 55 4.31 10.40 7.64
N VAL A 56 4.23 9.08 7.37
CA VAL A 56 3.70 8.54 6.11
C VAL A 56 2.22 8.91 5.95
N GLN A 57 1.44 8.80 7.02
CA GLN A 57 0.03 9.21 7.00
C GLN A 57 -0.13 10.72 6.75
N GLU A 58 0.68 11.57 7.37
CA GLU A 58 0.65 13.02 7.14
C GLU A 58 1.06 13.37 5.70
N ILE A 59 2.02 12.65 5.11
CA ILE A 59 2.36 12.77 3.67
C ILE A 59 1.12 12.48 2.81
N MET A 60 0.43 11.37 3.05
CA MET A 60 -0.75 10.97 2.28
C MET A 60 -1.91 11.97 2.42
N MET A 61 -2.05 12.60 3.60
CA MET A 61 -3.08 13.61 3.87
C MET A 61 -2.77 14.99 3.28
N GLU A 62 -1.50 15.40 3.20
CA GLU A 62 -1.15 16.80 2.90
C GLU A 62 -0.46 16.97 1.52
N CYS A 63 0.05 15.90 0.90
CA CYS A 63 0.68 15.95 -0.43
C CYS A 63 -0.31 15.71 -1.59
N ALA A 64 -1.19 16.67 -1.87
CA ALA A 64 -2.23 16.54 -2.90
C ALA A 64 -1.70 16.35 -4.36
N HIS A 65 -0.40 16.63 -4.58
CA HIS A 65 0.26 16.51 -5.87
C HIS A 65 1.07 15.22 -6.05
N LEU A 66 1.11 14.36 -5.04
CA LEU A 66 1.92 13.15 -5.05
C LEU A 66 1.44 12.18 -6.15
N ILE A 67 2.41 11.65 -6.91
CA ILE A 67 2.28 10.71 -8.03
C ILE A 67 2.96 9.39 -7.67
N ILE A 68 4.12 9.44 -7.01
CA ILE A 68 4.89 8.26 -6.58
C ILE A 68 5.19 8.37 -5.09
N LEU A 69 4.86 7.33 -4.35
CA LEU A 69 5.25 7.17 -2.95
C LEU A 69 5.91 5.80 -2.74
N GLU A 70 7.15 5.80 -2.25
CA GLU A 70 7.79 4.63 -1.67
C GLU A 70 8.07 4.93 -0.20
N ALA A 71 7.41 4.23 0.71
CA ALA A 71 7.47 4.44 2.15
C ALA A 71 7.65 3.12 2.90
N PRO A 72 8.28 3.13 4.10
CA PRO A 72 8.62 1.89 4.79
C PRO A 72 7.37 1.15 5.27
N TYR A 73 6.50 1.82 6.02
CA TYR A 73 5.26 1.24 6.53
C TYR A 73 4.29 2.33 7.00
N VAL A 74 3.03 1.94 7.15
CA VAL A 74 1.99 2.71 7.84
C VAL A 74 1.14 1.73 8.65
N PHE A 75 0.76 2.12 9.86
CA PHE A 75 -0.12 1.34 10.72
C PHE A 75 -1.58 1.59 10.35
N ILE A 76 -2.40 0.54 10.44
CA ILE A 76 -3.85 0.63 10.21
C ILE A 76 -4.47 1.70 11.12
N ARG A 77 -4.12 1.73 12.41
CA ARG A 77 -4.61 2.76 13.33
C ARG A 77 -4.37 4.19 12.87
N ASP A 78 -3.22 4.47 12.26
CA ASP A 78 -2.85 5.82 11.84
C ASP A 78 -3.67 6.22 10.61
N ILE A 79 -3.99 5.27 9.74
CA ILE A 79 -4.89 5.50 8.59
C ILE A 79 -6.31 5.77 9.08
N VAL A 80 -6.82 4.94 9.99
CA VAL A 80 -8.22 4.97 10.44
C VAL A 80 -8.54 6.16 11.35
N THR A 81 -7.62 6.49 12.26
CA THR A 81 -7.81 7.59 13.22
C THR A 81 -7.41 8.95 12.66
N ALA A 82 -6.97 8.99 11.40
CA ALA A 82 -6.58 10.23 10.74
C ALA A 82 -7.73 11.25 10.71
N PRO A 83 -7.46 12.53 10.98
CA PRO A 83 -8.49 13.57 11.00
C PRO A 83 -9.05 13.90 9.60
N LYS A 84 -8.36 13.48 8.53
CA LYS A 84 -8.71 13.74 7.14
C LYS A 84 -8.43 12.50 6.28
N PRO A 85 -9.18 12.30 5.18
CA PRO A 85 -8.83 11.29 4.19
C PRO A 85 -7.53 11.67 3.46
N TRP A 86 -6.96 10.70 2.73
CA TRP A 86 -5.82 10.96 1.86
C TRP A 86 -6.15 11.98 0.76
N SER A 87 -5.28 12.98 0.57
CA SER A 87 -5.45 14.03 -0.44
C SER A 87 -4.67 13.75 -1.73
N CYS A 88 -3.74 12.80 -1.71
CA CYS A 88 -2.90 12.39 -2.84
C CYS A 88 -3.67 11.62 -3.93
N LEU A 89 -4.79 12.15 -4.42
CA LEU A 89 -5.65 11.51 -5.43
C LEU A 89 -5.00 11.39 -6.82
N LYS A 90 -3.79 11.96 -6.99
CA LYS A 90 -2.97 11.85 -8.20
C LYS A 90 -2.00 10.67 -8.15
N LEU A 91 -1.94 9.94 -7.04
CA LEU A 91 -1.02 8.83 -6.83
C LEU A 91 -1.25 7.75 -7.88
N LYS A 92 -0.14 7.33 -8.51
CA LYS A 92 -0.08 6.28 -9.53
C LYS A 92 0.72 5.08 -9.04
N GLU A 93 1.71 5.30 -8.20
CA GLU A 93 2.59 4.25 -7.69
C GLU A 93 2.68 4.40 -6.18
N MET A 94 2.32 3.33 -5.48
CA MET A 94 2.39 3.26 -4.02
C MET A 94 3.07 1.98 -3.60
N THR A 95 4.22 2.12 -2.95
CA THR A 95 4.91 1.04 -2.26
C THR A 95 4.91 1.37 -0.77
N VAL A 96 4.10 0.64 0.00
CA VAL A 96 3.99 0.84 1.44
C VAL A 96 3.45 -0.42 2.09
N TYR A 97 4.05 -0.82 3.20
CA TYR A 97 3.50 -1.90 4.00
C TYR A 97 2.50 -1.42 5.01
N ILE A 98 1.34 -2.07 4.99
CA ILE A 98 0.25 -1.74 5.88
C ILE A 98 0.24 -2.77 7.00
N ALA A 99 0.70 -2.34 8.16
CA ALA A 99 0.90 -3.18 9.33
C ALA A 99 -0.25 -3.03 10.33
N LYS A 100 -0.67 -4.15 10.90
CA LYS A 100 -1.70 -4.25 11.93
C LYS A 100 -1.04 -4.49 13.29
N GLN A 101 -1.49 -3.75 14.30
CA GLN A 101 -1.06 -3.90 15.68
C GLN A 101 -2.06 -4.75 16.48
N GLU A 102 -1.60 -5.34 17.59
CA GLU A 102 -2.44 -6.19 18.44
C GLU A 102 -3.67 -5.47 19.02
N ASP A 103 -3.61 -4.15 19.17
CA ASP A 103 -4.68 -3.30 19.70
C ASP A 103 -5.60 -2.70 18.63
N ASP A 104 -5.43 -3.05 17.35
CA ASP A 104 -6.29 -2.57 16.27
C ASP A 104 -7.69 -3.20 16.34
N GLU A 105 -8.73 -2.38 16.16
CA GLU A 105 -10.12 -2.85 16.30
C GLU A 105 -10.58 -3.69 15.10
N VAL A 106 -11.53 -4.59 15.36
CA VAL A 106 -12.19 -5.37 14.31
C VAL A 106 -12.90 -4.44 13.32
N GLY A 107 -12.64 -4.64 12.03
CA GLY A 107 -13.26 -3.88 10.94
C GLY A 107 -12.44 -2.67 10.45
N TRP A 108 -11.35 -2.32 11.13
CA TRP A 108 -10.45 -1.25 10.66
C TRP A 108 -9.84 -1.54 9.29
N ASP A 109 -9.63 -2.81 8.94
CA ASP A 109 -9.20 -3.23 7.60
C ASP A 109 -10.14 -2.68 6.51
N GLY A 110 -11.46 -2.69 6.75
CA GLY A 110 -12.46 -2.13 5.84
C GLY A 110 -12.28 -0.63 5.56
N LEU A 111 -11.92 0.14 6.58
CA LEU A 111 -11.66 1.56 6.45
C LEU A 111 -10.37 1.83 5.66
N VAL A 112 -9.36 0.97 5.81
CA VAL A 112 -8.15 1.03 4.99
C VAL A 112 -8.46 0.69 3.52
N PHE A 113 -9.25 -0.36 3.28
CA PHE A 113 -9.74 -0.70 1.93
C PHE A 113 -10.47 0.47 1.28
N GLU A 114 -11.32 1.17 2.05
CA GLU A 114 -12.03 2.36 1.58
C GLU A 114 -11.07 3.50 1.21
N GLN A 115 -10.03 3.78 2.02
CA GLN A 115 -9.05 4.82 1.69
C GLN A 115 -8.29 4.51 0.40
N ILE A 116 -7.82 3.27 0.23
CA ILE A 116 -7.12 2.85 -0.98
C ILE A 116 -8.05 2.92 -2.21
N SER A 117 -9.34 2.58 -2.07
CA SER A 117 -10.31 2.65 -3.17
C SER A 117 -10.49 4.05 -3.78
N LYS A 118 -10.15 5.11 -3.02
CA LYS A 118 -10.23 6.51 -3.47
C LYS A 118 -9.09 6.86 -4.44
N LEU A 119 -8.01 6.08 -4.48
CA LEU A 119 -6.84 6.28 -5.34
C LEU A 119 -7.07 5.78 -6.78
N ARG A 120 -8.08 6.32 -7.48
CA ARG A 120 -8.53 5.83 -8.80
C ARG A 120 -7.49 5.87 -9.93
N ARG A 121 -6.38 6.56 -9.72
CA ARG A 121 -5.27 6.69 -10.67
C ARG A 121 -4.12 5.73 -10.37
N LEU A 122 -4.25 4.91 -9.33
CA LEU A 122 -3.25 3.94 -8.91
C LEU A 122 -3.07 2.89 -10.01
N ARG A 123 -1.81 2.68 -10.39
CA ARG A 123 -1.34 1.78 -11.44
C ARG A 123 -0.44 0.68 -10.89
N SER A 124 0.32 1.01 -9.86
CA SER A 124 1.14 0.05 -9.12
C SER A 124 0.84 0.16 -7.64
N LEU A 125 0.46 -0.96 -7.03
CA LEU A 125 0.27 -1.10 -5.59
C LEU A 125 1.14 -2.23 -5.09
N ASP A 126 2.08 -1.90 -4.23
CA ASP A 126 2.98 -2.85 -3.60
C ASP A 126 2.82 -2.76 -2.08
N LEU A 127 2.25 -3.81 -1.50
CA LEU A 127 1.95 -3.93 -0.08
C LEU A 127 2.96 -4.80 0.67
N GLN A 128 4.05 -5.21 0.01
CA GLN A 128 4.93 -6.22 0.53
C GLN A 128 5.75 -5.76 1.72
N ARG A 129 6.14 -6.73 2.52
CA ARG A 129 7.02 -6.59 3.68
C ARG A 129 8.43 -6.27 3.22
N ASN A 130 8.81 -6.77 2.04
CA ASN A 130 10.09 -6.51 1.42
C ASN A 130 9.96 -6.34 -0.11
N PRO A 131 9.58 -5.15 -0.60
CA PRO A 131 9.29 -4.89 -2.01
C PRO A 131 10.50 -5.00 -2.96
N ARG A 132 11.71 -5.31 -2.45
CA ARG A 132 12.94 -5.43 -3.25
C ARG A 132 13.84 -6.57 -2.76
N TYR A 133 13.80 -7.70 -3.47
CA TYR A 133 14.65 -8.88 -3.24
C TYR A 133 16.16 -8.65 -3.18
N SER A 134 16.68 -7.49 -3.61
CA SER A 134 18.11 -7.32 -3.89
C SER A 134 18.90 -6.52 -2.84
N SER A 135 18.28 -5.90 -1.84
CA SER A 135 19.02 -5.11 -0.86
C SER A 135 18.84 -5.67 0.54
N LYS A 136 19.97 -5.92 1.22
CA LYS A 136 20.11 -6.49 2.58
C LYS A 136 19.52 -5.60 3.70
N ARG A 137 18.47 -4.83 3.42
CA ARG A 137 17.91 -3.84 4.33
C ARG A 137 16.53 -4.26 4.72
N ILE A 138 16.48 -4.75 5.94
CA ILE A 138 15.29 -5.23 6.63
C ILE A 138 14.67 -3.99 7.26
N ARG A 139 13.35 -3.81 7.11
CA ARG A 139 12.60 -2.85 7.92
C ARG A 139 12.85 -3.14 9.41
N PRO A 140 12.53 -2.24 10.35
CA PRO A 140 12.71 -2.57 11.77
C PRO A 140 12.09 -3.93 12.09
N GLU A 141 12.85 -4.85 12.71
CA GLU A 141 12.39 -6.22 12.99
C GLU A 141 11.04 -6.22 13.71
N THR A 142 10.83 -5.24 14.59
CA THR A 142 9.56 -5.01 15.31
C THR A 142 8.34 -4.81 14.41
N VAL A 143 8.53 -4.35 13.16
CA VAL A 143 7.46 -4.17 12.17
C VAL A 143 7.32 -5.42 11.29
N MET A 144 8.39 -6.19 11.15
CA MET A 144 8.42 -7.41 10.33
C MET A 144 7.61 -8.55 10.94
N ASP A 145 7.33 -8.53 12.24
CA ASP A 145 6.53 -9.58 12.89
C ASP A 145 5.03 -9.23 12.96
N LEU A 146 4.66 -8.03 12.50
CA LEU A 146 3.29 -7.55 12.56
C LEU A 146 2.41 -8.17 11.49
N GLU A 147 1.13 -8.28 11.81
CA GLU A 147 0.11 -8.71 10.87
C GLU A 147 -0.07 -7.70 9.73
N THR A 148 -0.62 -8.20 8.63
CA THR A 148 -0.90 -7.44 7.42
C THR A 148 -2.41 -7.33 7.20
N LEU A 149 -2.82 -6.53 6.22
CA LEU A 149 -4.21 -6.52 5.74
C LEU A 149 -4.65 -7.93 5.29
N ASP A 150 -5.81 -8.37 5.75
CA ASP A 150 -6.45 -9.60 5.26
C ASP A 150 -7.13 -9.32 3.92
N LEU A 151 -6.53 -9.79 2.82
CA LEU A 151 -7.03 -9.55 1.47
C LEU A 151 -8.09 -10.57 1.01
N ARG A 152 -8.46 -11.53 1.87
CA ARG A 152 -9.39 -12.61 1.50
C ARG A 152 -10.81 -12.10 1.32
N LEU A 153 -11.52 -12.69 0.37
CA LEU A 153 -12.96 -12.51 0.28
C LEU A 153 -13.59 -13.28 1.45
N PRO A 154 -14.47 -12.64 2.25
CA PRO A 154 -15.19 -13.35 3.29
C PRO A 154 -15.91 -14.53 2.66
N GLY A 155 -15.69 -15.73 3.22
CA GLY A 155 -16.37 -16.93 2.75
C GLY A 155 -17.88 -16.69 2.76
N PHE A 156 -18.60 -17.26 1.80
CA PHE A 156 -20.07 -17.34 1.76
C PHE A 156 -20.65 -18.18 2.93
N CYS A 157 -20.02 -18.15 4.10
CA CYS A 157 -20.52 -18.75 5.31
C CYS A 157 -21.86 -18.08 5.61
N ASN A 158 -22.93 -18.87 5.59
CA ASN A 158 -24.34 -18.50 5.82
C ASN A 158 -24.58 -17.95 7.23
N SER A 159 -23.89 -16.89 7.62
CA SER A 159 -24.16 -16.18 8.86
C SER A 159 -25.23 -15.14 8.54
N GLY A 160 -26.49 -15.52 8.77
CA GLY A 160 -27.67 -14.64 8.75
C GLY A 160 -27.65 -13.56 9.85
N SER A 161 -26.47 -13.01 10.15
CA SER A 161 -26.32 -11.87 11.02
C SER A 161 -26.36 -10.63 10.13
N SER A 162 -27.53 -10.02 10.08
CA SER A 162 -27.86 -8.74 9.45
C SER A 162 -27.10 -7.59 10.11
N SER A 163 -25.79 -7.64 10.11
CA SER A 163 -24.95 -6.51 10.41
C SER A 163 -24.59 -5.89 9.08
N ASP A 164 -25.06 -4.65 8.92
CA ASP A 164 -25.00 -3.72 7.79
C ASP A 164 -23.56 -3.34 7.37
N GLY A 165 -22.65 -4.32 7.43
CA GLY A 165 -21.21 -4.18 7.26
C GLY A 165 -20.83 -4.03 5.80
N GLY A 166 -20.83 -2.78 5.34
CA GLY A 166 -20.26 -2.36 4.07
C GLY A 166 -18.87 -2.98 3.84
N GLY A 167 -18.58 -3.29 2.58
CA GLY A 167 -17.45 -4.11 2.14
C GLY A 167 -16.15 -3.85 2.90
N CYS A 168 -15.69 -4.87 3.62
CA CYS A 168 -14.43 -4.87 4.37
C CYS A 168 -13.36 -5.74 3.67
N ASP A 169 -13.37 -5.78 2.34
CA ASP A 169 -12.48 -6.66 1.58
C ASP A 169 -12.00 -6.02 0.28
N ILE A 170 -11.21 -6.78 -0.46
CA ILE A 170 -10.58 -6.36 -1.70
C ILE A 170 -11.58 -5.88 -2.78
N ARG A 171 -12.87 -6.22 -2.67
CA ARG A 171 -13.91 -5.77 -3.63
C ARG A 171 -14.13 -4.27 -3.61
N CYS A 172 -13.78 -3.61 -2.51
CA CYS A 172 -13.76 -2.16 -2.42
C CYS A 172 -12.80 -1.53 -3.44
N TRP A 173 -11.81 -2.27 -3.93
CA TRP A 173 -10.88 -1.83 -4.97
C TRP A 173 -11.39 -2.03 -6.40
N SER A 174 -12.69 -2.34 -6.59
CA SER A 174 -13.32 -2.43 -7.92
C SER A 174 -13.15 -1.16 -8.76
N ASN A 175 -12.99 0.00 -8.12
CA ASN A 175 -12.77 1.28 -8.80
C ASN A 175 -11.32 1.51 -9.26
N LEU A 176 -10.37 0.65 -8.87
CA LEU A 176 -8.96 0.74 -9.26
C LEU A 176 -8.72 0.13 -10.65
N VAL A 177 -9.50 0.57 -11.64
CA VAL A 177 -9.50 0.00 -12.98
C VAL A 177 -8.18 0.17 -13.74
N GLN A 178 -7.34 1.11 -13.32
CA GLN A 178 -6.00 1.37 -13.87
C GLN A 178 -4.89 0.56 -13.20
N LEU A 179 -5.21 -0.26 -12.18
CA LEU A 179 -4.23 -1.04 -11.44
C LEU A 179 -3.67 -2.12 -12.36
N GLY A 180 -2.40 -1.95 -12.74
CA GLY A 180 -1.69 -2.83 -13.66
C GLY A 180 -0.68 -3.76 -12.98
N SER A 181 -0.14 -3.33 -11.84
CA SER A 181 0.79 -4.12 -11.03
C SER A 181 0.28 -4.19 -9.60
N PHE A 182 0.20 -5.40 -9.05
CA PHE A 182 -0.18 -5.62 -7.67
C PHE A 182 0.80 -6.58 -6.99
N CYS A 183 1.44 -6.14 -5.91
CA CYS A 183 2.37 -6.94 -5.13
C CYS A 183 1.88 -7.09 -3.69
N PHE A 184 1.92 -8.30 -3.15
CA PHE A 184 1.50 -8.64 -1.79
C PHE A 184 2.38 -9.77 -1.23
N ASP A 185 2.45 -9.92 0.08
CA ASP A 185 3.23 -11.01 0.70
C ASP A 185 2.41 -12.29 0.82
N GLY A 186 3.05 -13.46 0.77
CA GLY A 186 2.38 -14.72 1.09
C GLY A 186 1.93 -14.82 2.54
N ASP A 187 2.63 -14.12 3.44
CA ASP A 187 2.47 -14.35 4.85
C ASP A 187 1.29 -13.55 5.43
N ARG A 188 0.23 -14.30 5.78
CA ARG A 188 -1.04 -13.78 6.32
C ARG A 188 -1.89 -12.96 5.34
N GLN A 189 -1.36 -12.44 4.21
CA GLN A 189 -2.17 -11.94 3.08
C GLN A 189 -2.54 -13.10 2.12
N VAL A 190 -3.02 -14.19 2.69
CA VAL A 190 -3.23 -15.45 1.95
C VAL A 190 -4.32 -15.27 0.89
N LEU A 191 -3.94 -15.18 -0.37
CA LEU A 191 -4.87 -15.07 -1.50
C LEU A 191 -5.17 -16.46 -2.08
N GLY A 192 -6.45 -16.71 -2.33
CA GLY A 192 -6.93 -17.95 -2.94
C GLY A 192 -7.35 -17.78 -4.40
N MET A 193 -7.89 -18.86 -4.96
CA MET A 193 -8.37 -18.89 -6.34
C MET A 193 -9.55 -17.94 -6.57
N LYS A 194 -10.37 -17.70 -5.55
CA LYS A 194 -11.54 -16.80 -5.64
C LYS A 194 -11.11 -15.35 -5.79
N GLU A 195 -10.13 -14.92 -5.00
CA GLU A 195 -9.57 -13.58 -5.04
C GLU A 195 -8.90 -13.34 -6.39
N ALA A 196 -8.09 -14.29 -6.86
CA ALA A 196 -7.45 -14.22 -8.17
C ALA A 196 -8.46 -14.06 -9.32
N LEU A 197 -9.53 -14.87 -9.33
CA LEU A 197 -10.62 -14.74 -10.30
C LEU A 197 -11.28 -13.36 -10.24
N TRP A 198 -11.58 -12.88 -9.03
CA TRP A 198 -12.20 -11.58 -8.84
C TRP A 198 -11.32 -10.44 -9.37
N MET A 199 -10.02 -10.44 -9.05
CA MET A 199 -9.06 -9.43 -9.51
C MET A 199 -9.01 -9.37 -11.04
N VAL A 200 -8.88 -10.52 -11.70
CA VAL A 200 -8.76 -10.64 -13.16
C VAL A 200 -10.05 -10.27 -13.91
N GLU A 201 -11.20 -10.31 -13.22
CA GLU A 201 -12.48 -9.87 -13.76
C GLU A 201 -12.67 -8.34 -13.63
N HIS A 202 -12.18 -7.74 -12.54
CA HIS A 202 -12.50 -6.35 -12.19
C HIS A 202 -11.37 -5.35 -12.51
N TRP A 203 -10.10 -5.78 -12.45
CA TRP A 203 -8.94 -4.94 -12.76
C TRP A 203 -8.53 -5.13 -14.21
N ARG A 204 -9.11 -4.31 -15.09
CA ARG A 204 -8.97 -4.43 -16.55
C ARG A 204 -7.54 -4.27 -17.05
N ASP A 205 -6.77 -3.41 -16.39
CA ASP A 205 -5.40 -3.10 -16.80
C ASP A 205 -4.36 -3.99 -16.10
N LEU A 206 -4.80 -4.99 -15.32
CA LEU A 206 -3.92 -5.89 -14.58
C LEU A 206 -3.05 -6.70 -15.54
N THR A 207 -1.74 -6.54 -15.40
CA THR A 207 -0.73 -7.20 -16.24
C THR A 207 0.33 -7.91 -15.42
N THR A 208 0.50 -7.56 -14.15
CA THR A 208 1.49 -8.15 -13.27
C THR A 208 0.87 -8.35 -11.89
N ILE A 209 1.01 -9.55 -11.35
CA ILE A 209 0.71 -9.84 -9.95
C ILE A 209 1.93 -10.54 -9.37
N TRP A 210 2.38 -10.07 -8.21
CA TRP A 210 3.50 -10.67 -7.51
C TRP A 210 3.13 -10.99 -6.06
N GLY A 211 3.40 -12.20 -5.61
CA GLY A 211 3.02 -12.69 -4.27
C GLY A 211 2.72 -14.18 -4.25
N GLU A 212 2.50 -14.74 -3.06
CA GLU A 212 2.28 -16.18 -2.89
C GLU A 212 0.79 -16.47 -2.65
N PHE A 213 0.20 -17.30 -3.51
CA PHE A 213 -1.20 -17.72 -3.41
C PHE A 213 -1.33 -18.97 -2.53
N GLU A 214 -0.91 -18.88 -1.26
CA GLU A 214 -0.83 -20.05 -0.35
C GLU A 214 -2.18 -20.76 -0.12
N ALA A 215 -3.33 -20.08 -0.29
CA ALA A 215 -4.66 -20.71 -0.18
C ALA A 215 -5.07 -21.50 -1.43
N VAL A 216 -4.24 -21.56 -2.47
CA VAL A 216 -4.50 -22.33 -3.67
C VAL A 216 -3.88 -23.72 -3.52
N GLU A 217 -4.73 -24.72 -3.29
CA GLU A 217 -4.29 -26.09 -3.05
C GLU A 217 -4.59 -27.04 -4.22
N GLY A 218 -3.76 -28.07 -4.38
CA GLY A 218 -3.99 -29.18 -5.32
C GLY A 218 -4.16 -28.73 -6.78
N ASN A 219 -5.23 -29.18 -7.42
CA ASN A 219 -5.50 -28.92 -8.85
C ASN A 219 -5.78 -27.43 -9.16
N ASP A 220 -5.97 -26.57 -8.16
CA ASP A 220 -6.24 -25.16 -8.40
C ASP A 220 -4.96 -24.36 -8.71
N VAL A 221 -3.76 -24.90 -8.38
CA VAL A 221 -2.48 -24.27 -8.72
C VAL A 221 -2.30 -24.17 -10.23
N ASP A 222 -2.53 -25.27 -10.96
CA ASP A 222 -2.46 -25.29 -12.42
C ASP A 222 -3.55 -24.39 -13.06
N LYS A 223 -4.72 -24.31 -12.42
CA LYS A 223 -5.80 -23.42 -12.87
C LYS A 223 -5.45 -21.95 -12.69
N LEU A 224 -4.75 -21.61 -11.61
CA LEU A 224 -4.30 -20.24 -11.34
C LEU A 224 -3.31 -19.77 -12.40
N ASP A 225 -2.28 -20.57 -12.69
CA ASP A 225 -1.31 -20.28 -13.75
C ASP A 225 -2.00 -20.17 -15.12
N THR A 226 -2.91 -21.10 -15.43
CA THR A 226 -3.71 -21.07 -16.66
C THR A 226 -4.58 -19.81 -16.75
N LEU A 227 -5.19 -19.39 -15.63
CA LEU A 227 -6.03 -18.20 -15.54
C LEU A 227 -5.23 -16.95 -15.90
N PHE A 228 -4.07 -16.75 -15.27
CA PHE A 228 -3.23 -15.58 -15.50
C PHE A 228 -2.62 -15.58 -16.90
N LYS A 229 -2.11 -16.71 -17.39
CA LYS A 229 -1.63 -16.85 -18.77
C LYS A 229 -2.69 -16.52 -19.81
N LYS A 230 -3.92 -17.03 -19.63
CA LYS A 230 -5.05 -16.75 -20.54
C LYS A 230 -5.40 -15.26 -20.59
N LYS A 231 -5.14 -14.55 -19.51
CA LYS A 231 -5.47 -13.13 -19.33
C LYS A 231 -4.28 -12.20 -19.60
N GLY A 232 -3.11 -12.74 -19.93
CA GLY A 232 -1.89 -11.97 -20.18
C GLY A 232 -1.32 -11.33 -18.91
N VAL A 233 -1.62 -11.90 -17.74
CA VAL A 233 -1.07 -11.47 -16.45
C VAL A 233 0.20 -12.27 -16.17
N ASN A 234 1.30 -11.58 -15.88
CA ASN A 234 2.55 -12.18 -15.45
C ASN A 234 2.50 -12.44 -13.94
N LEU A 235 2.87 -13.66 -13.56
CA LEU A 235 3.16 -14.09 -12.19
C LEU A 235 4.65 -13.91 -11.87
#